data_AF-A0A257JRY5-F1
#
_entry.id   AF-A0A257JRY5-F1
#
_cell.length_a   1.000
_cell.length_b   1.000
_cell.length_c   1.000
_cell.angle_alpha   90.00
_cell.angle_beta   90.00
_cell.angle_gamma   90.00
#
_symmetry.space_group_name_H-M   'P 1'
#
loop_
_entity.id
_entity.type
_entity.pdbx_description
1 polymer ?
#
loop_
_entity_poly.entity_id
_entity_poly.type
_entity_poly.pdbx_seq_one_letter_code
_entity_poly.pdbx_strand_id
1 'polypeptide(L)'
;MTLEILATGLQFPEGPVVFDDGSVVFVEIKSGNLTRYWNGKTETIAHLGGGPNGAALGPDGAMYICNNGGFAWSDFGGLMVPGHEPEDYSGGRIERVDLTTGKVERLFDTIDGHALRGPNDLVFDRNGGFYFTDHGKSHHRHRDYGGLFYVTPGAASAHELSHGYTSPNGVGLSPDGKTIYMADTMEGRLYAFDVAGPGQIAPVSPFRAARVVGRVDQWTLFDSLAVEADGTVAIATLINPGISRMNPETGAHTLVPTDDLMTTNIAFGGADMCDAYITLSSTGRLAKMRWDRPGLRLNYQG
;
A
#
# COMPACT_ATOMS: atom_id res chain seq x y z
N MET A 1 -12.03 13.26 16.11
CA MET A 1 -10.90 13.48 15.19
C MET A 1 -11.44 14.25 14.00
N THR A 2 -10.76 15.31 13.56
CA THR A 2 -11.19 16.13 12.41
C THR A 2 -10.15 15.98 11.31
N LEU A 3 -10.60 15.72 10.08
CA LEU A 3 -9.75 15.68 8.89
C LEU A 3 -9.38 17.11 8.46
N GLU A 4 -8.09 17.36 8.30
CA GLU A 4 -7.52 18.52 7.63
C GLU A 4 -7.17 18.12 6.18
N ILE A 5 -7.70 18.83 5.19
CA ILE A 5 -7.36 18.56 3.79
C ILE A 5 -6.10 19.34 3.43
N LEU A 6 -5.04 18.61 3.10
CA LEU A 6 -3.72 19.17 2.77
C LEU A 6 -3.60 19.52 1.29
N ALA A 7 -4.12 18.66 0.41
CA ALA A 7 -4.10 18.84 -1.03
C ALA A 7 -5.37 18.29 -1.70
N THR A 8 -5.72 18.85 -2.86
CA THR A 8 -6.91 18.51 -3.66
C THR A 8 -6.57 18.46 -5.14
N GLY A 9 -7.41 17.82 -5.95
CA GLY A 9 -7.22 17.74 -7.41
C GLY A 9 -6.24 16.66 -7.85
N LEU A 10 -5.83 15.80 -6.91
CA LEU A 10 -4.95 14.67 -7.14
C LEU A 10 -5.66 13.60 -7.98
N GLN A 11 -4.92 12.86 -8.79
CA GLN A 11 -5.43 11.87 -9.73
C GLN A 11 -5.30 10.45 -9.14
N PHE A 12 -6.17 10.15 -8.17
CA PHE A 12 -6.19 8.90 -7.40
C PHE A 12 -4.90 8.68 -6.57
N PRO A 13 -4.65 9.50 -5.54
CA PRO A 13 -3.45 9.42 -4.72
C PRO A 13 -3.38 8.13 -3.90
N GLU A 14 -2.18 7.56 -3.73
CA GLU A 14 -1.92 6.30 -3.04
C GLU A 14 -0.49 6.26 -2.48
N GLY A 15 -0.17 5.29 -1.63
CA GLY A 15 1.19 5.04 -1.12
C GLY A 15 1.88 6.25 -0.46
N PRO A 16 1.28 6.95 0.51
CA PRO A 16 1.91 8.09 1.17
C PRO A 16 3.11 7.67 2.03
N VAL A 17 4.23 8.36 1.84
CA VAL A 17 5.46 8.26 2.63
C VAL A 17 5.74 9.61 3.27
N VAL A 18 5.70 9.64 4.60
CA VAL A 18 5.81 10.88 5.40
C VAL A 18 7.25 11.07 5.86
N PHE A 19 7.82 12.24 5.56
CA PHE A 19 9.16 12.66 5.95
C PHE A 19 9.13 13.43 7.27
N ASP A 20 10.24 13.43 8.00
CA ASP A 20 10.39 14.09 9.31
C ASP A 20 10.23 15.62 9.21
N ASP A 21 10.46 16.21 8.02
CA ASP A 21 10.20 17.63 7.75
C ASP A 21 8.71 17.96 7.52
N GLY A 22 7.84 16.95 7.54
CA GLY A 22 6.40 17.06 7.35
C GLY A 22 5.96 17.04 5.88
N SER A 23 6.88 16.94 4.92
CA SER A 23 6.55 16.68 3.53
C SER A 23 6.06 15.25 3.35
N VAL A 24 5.26 15.04 2.31
CA VAL A 24 4.68 13.72 1.99
C VAL A 24 4.94 13.42 0.53
N VAL A 25 5.58 12.29 0.25
CA VAL A 25 5.70 11.76 -1.12
C VAL A 25 4.67 10.66 -1.30
N PHE A 26 3.92 10.69 -2.37
CA PHE A 26 2.88 9.71 -2.68
C PHE A 26 2.79 9.54 -4.19
N VAL A 27 2.10 8.51 -4.65
CA VAL A 27 1.87 8.29 -6.08
C VAL A 27 0.46 8.67 -6.46
N GLU A 28 0.23 8.96 -7.73
CA GLU A 28 -1.10 9.20 -8.30
C GLU A 28 -1.32 8.19 -9.43
N ILE A 29 -2.18 7.18 -9.20
CA ILE A 29 -2.33 6.06 -10.12
C ILE A 29 -2.78 6.55 -11.50
N LYS A 30 -3.77 7.44 -11.56
CA LYS A 30 -4.39 7.85 -12.82
C LYS A 30 -3.49 8.76 -13.65
N SER A 31 -2.72 9.64 -13.02
CA SER A 31 -1.79 10.52 -13.73
C SER A 31 -0.43 9.88 -14.00
N GLY A 32 -0.14 8.74 -13.36
CA GLY A 32 1.12 8.01 -13.55
C GLY A 32 2.31 8.72 -12.92
N ASN A 33 2.11 9.43 -11.80
CA ASN A 33 3.10 10.33 -11.21
C ASN A 33 3.57 9.87 -9.84
N LEU A 34 4.83 10.19 -9.52
CA LEU A 34 5.31 10.34 -8.15
C LEU A 34 5.21 11.83 -7.78
N THR A 35 4.47 12.15 -6.74
CA THR A 35 4.15 13.52 -6.33
C THR A 35 4.64 13.79 -4.91
N ARG A 36 5.21 14.97 -4.68
CA ARG A 36 5.51 15.47 -3.34
C ARG A 36 4.54 16.57 -2.97
N TYR A 37 4.06 16.54 -1.74
CA TYR A 37 3.39 17.64 -1.06
C TYR A 37 4.30 18.26 0.00
N TRP A 38 4.34 19.60 0.05
CA TRP A 38 4.96 20.37 1.14
C TRP A 38 4.36 21.78 1.20
N ASN A 39 4.13 22.30 2.40
CA ASN A 39 3.69 23.68 2.65
C ASN A 39 2.52 24.16 1.75
N GLY A 40 1.49 23.31 1.57
CA GLY A 40 0.31 23.64 0.77
C GLY A 40 0.51 23.55 -0.75
N LYS A 41 1.61 22.97 -1.22
CA LYS A 41 1.94 22.82 -2.64
C LYS A 41 2.22 21.36 -3.00
N THR A 42 2.02 21.04 -4.27
CA THR A 42 2.36 19.74 -4.85
C THR A 42 3.29 19.91 -6.04
N GLU A 43 4.23 18.98 -6.23
CA GLU A 43 5.08 18.87 -7.42
C GLU A 43 5.20 17.43 -7.87
N THR A 44 5.32 17.21 -9.17
CA THR A 44 5.68 15.91 -9.72
C THR A 44 7.20 15.75 -9.66
N ILE A 45 7.65 14.72 -8.93
CA ILE A 45 9.07 14.31 -8.87
C ILE A 45 9.44 13.54 -10.14
N ALA A 46 8.58 12.61 -10.56
CA ALA A 46 8.82 11.76 -11.71
C ALA A 46 7.51 11.32 -12.38
N HIS A 47 7.56 11.16 -13.71
CA HIS A 47 6.52 10.50 -14.49
C HIS A 47 6.88 9.02 -14.65
N LEU A 48 6.05 8.14 -14.11
CA LEU A 48 6.26 6.69 -14.04
C LEU A 48 5.48 5.95 -15.15
N GLY A 49 4.37 6.54 -15.60
CA GLY A 49 3.41 5.90 -16.50
C GLY A 49 2.77 4.65 -15.88
N GLY A 50 1.91 3.95 -16.63
CA GLY A 50 1.15 2.82 -16.08
C GLY A 50 0.25 3.26 -14.93
N GLY A 51 0.39 2.63 -13.77
CA GLY A 51 -0.37 2.94 -12.55
C GLY A 51 0.49 2.75 -11.30
N PRO A 52 1.35 3.72 -10.94
CA PRO A 52 2.12 3.65 -9.70
C PRO A 52 1.17 3.67 -8.51
N ASN A 53 1.32 2.73 -7.59
CA ASN A 53 0.35 2.46 -6.52
C ASN A 53 0.98 2.51 -5.11
N GLY A 54 1.90 1.61 -4.81
CA GLY A 54 2.61 1.60 -3.52
C GLY A 54 3.93 2.34 -3.62
N ALA A 55 4.33 3.02 -2.54
CA ALA A 55 5.63 3.66 -2.44
C ALA A 55 6.26 3.43 -1.06
N ALA A 56 7.58 3.19 -1.01
CA ALA A 56 8.32 3.13 0.24
C ALA A 56 9.74 3.68 0.07
N LEU A 57 10.23 4.36 1.11
CA LEU A 57 11.63 4.82 1.14
C LEU A 57 12.54 3.61 1.40
N GLY A 58 13.54 3.43 0.55
CA GLY A 58 14.55 2.39 0.70
C GLY A 58 15.74 2.80 1.57
N PRO A 59 16.61 1.84 1.95
CA PRO A 59 17.83 2.09 2.75
C PRO A 59 18.84 3.02 2.06
N ASP A 60 18.73 3.20 0.76
CA ASP A 60 19.59 4.04 -0.06
C ASP A 60 19.02 5.45 -0.29
N GLY A 61 17.88 5.77 0.34
CA GLY A 61 17.19 7.06 0.21
C GLY A 61 16.41 7.22 -1.11
N ALA A 62 16.33 6.18 -1.95
CA ALA A 62 15.46 6.20 -3.13
C ALA A 62 14.04 5.77 -2.78
N MET A 63 13.08 6.16 -3.62
CA MET A 63 11.70 5.72 -3.51
C MET A 63 11.50 4.45 -4.34
N TYR A 64 10.99 3.39 -3.72
CA TYR A 64 10.64 2.15 -4.40
C TYR A 64 9.15 2.13 -4.66
N ILE A 65 8.77 1.79 -5.90
CA ILE A 65 7.40 1.89 -6.37
C ILE A 65 6.89 0.53 -6.81
N CYS A 66 5.71 0.17 -6.33
CA CYS A 66 4.88 -0.86 -6.92
C CYS A 66 4.01 -0.23 -8.02
N ASN A 67 4.24 -0.58 -9.27
CA ASN A 67 3.46 -0.07 -10.40
C ASN A 67 2.55 -1.17 -10.93
N ASN A 68 1.24 -0.97 -10.79
CA ASN A 68 0.23 -1.97 -11.13
C ASN A 68 -0.16 -1.96 -12.62
N GLY A 69 0.41 -1.07 -13.44
CA GLY A 69 0.10 -0.97 -14.87
C GLY A 69 -1.21 -0.27 -15.22
N GLY A 70 -1.92 0.31 -14.24
CA GLY A 70 -3.08 1.19 -14.43
C GLY A 70 -4.44 0.50 -14.35
N PHE A 71 -5.50 1.32 -14.47
CA PHE A 71 -6.90 0.91 -14.47
C PHE A 71 -7.66 1.64 -15.57
N ALA A 72 -8.72 1.02 -16.08
CA ALA A 72 -9.80 1.75 -16.71
C ALA A 72 -10.47 2.65 -15.66
N TRP A 73 -10.92 3.85 -16.06
CA TRP A 73 -11.49 4.83 -15.12
C TRP A 73 -12.94 5.12 -15.45
N SER A 74 -13.74 5.35 -14.40
CA SER A 74 -15.12 5.83 -14.51
C SER A 74 -15.37 6.96 -13.53
N ASP A 75 -16.31 7.84 -13.88
CA ASP A 75 -16.87 8.85 -12.96
C ASP A 75 -18.20 8.34 -12.42
N PHE A 76 -18.36 8.38 -11.10
CA PHE A 76 -19.64 8.11 -10.45
C PHE A 76 -20.02 9.29 -9.57
N GLY A 77 -20.68 10.29 -10.18
CA GLY A 77 -21.16 11.45 -9.45
C GLY A 77 -20.03 12.36 -8.95
N GLY A 78 -18.98 12.52 -9.75
CA GLY A 78 -17.78 13.28 -9.37
C GLY A 78 -16.74 12.48 -8.59
N LEU A 79 -17.01 11.19 -8.32
CA LEU A 79 -16.06 10.28 -7.69
C LEU A 79 -15.30 9.50 -8.76
N MET A 80 -13.98 9.46 -8.64
CA MET A 80 -13.09 8.67 -9.46
C MET A 80 -13.13 7.20 -9.01
N VAL A 81 -13.50 6.30 -9.90
CA VAL A 81 -13.63 4.87 -9.62
C VAL A 81 -12.69 4.07 -10.54
N PRO A 82 -11.74 3.29 -9.99
CA PRO A 82 -10.91 2.39 -10.77
C PRO A 82 -11.73 1.17 -11.20
N GLY A 83 -11.51 0.73 -12.43
CA GLY A 83 -12.19 -0.39 -13.06
C GLY A 83 -11.25 -1.56 -13.35
N HIS A 84 -11.55 -2.26 -14.43
CA HIS A 84 -10.76 -3.40 -14.92
C HIS A 84 -9.44 -2.94 -15.55
N GLU A 85 -8.69 -3.92 -16.07
CA GLU A 85 -7.54 -3.71 -16.96
C GLU A 85 -7.78 -2.61 -18.00
N PRO A 86 -6.88 -1.61 -18.11
CA PRO A 86 -6.99 -0.58 -19.14
C PRO A 86 -6.57 -1.11 -20.51
N GLU A 87 -6.99 -0.44 -21.59
CA GLU A 87 -6.65 -0.83 -22.97
C GLU A 87 -5.13 -0.78 -23.24
N ASP A 88 -4.41 0.12 -22.58
CA ASP A 88 -2.97 0.33 -22.70
C ASP A 88 -2.16 -0.36 -21.58
N TYR A 89 -2.73 -1.41 -20.97
CA TYR A 89 -2.08 -2.15 -19.89
C TYR A 89 -0.70 -2.68 -20.31
N SER A 90 0.32 -2.30 -19.54
CA SER A 90 1.74 -2.58 -19.83
C SER A 90 2.37 -3.61 -18.89
N GLY A 91 1.58 -4.24 -18.03
CA GLY A 91 2.07 -5.17 -17.00
C GLY A 91 2.48 -4.49 -15.70
N GLY A 92 2.55 -5.30 -14.65
CA GLY A 92 3.06 -4.90 -13.34
C GLY A 92 4.58 -4.85 -13.31
N ARG A 93 5.14 -3.98 -12.47
CA ARG A 93 6.59 -3.82 -12.31
C ARG A 93 6.98 -3.18 -10.98
N ILE A 94 8.21 -3.44 -10.57
CA ILE A 94 8.87 -2.72 -9.47
C ILE A 94 9.85 -1.70 -10.04
N GLU A 95 9.77 -0.48 -9.53
CA GLU A 95 10.59 0.64 -9.98
C GLU A 95 11.31 1.28 -8.79
N ARG A 96 12.43 1.95 -9.07
CA ARG A 96 13.21 2.73 -8.11
C ARG A 96 13.36 4.14 -8.67
N VAL A 97 13.12 5.14 -7.83
CA VAL A 97 13.17 6.56 -8.20
C VAL A 97 14.19 7.29 -7.32
N ASP A 98 15.17 7.91 -7.97
CA ASP A 98 16.07 8.85 -7.31
C ASP A 98 15.32 10.16 -7.04
N LEU A 99 15.08 10.49 -5.77
CA LEU A 99 14.30 11.66 -5.37
C LEU A 99 14.97 13.01 -5.67
N THR A 100 16.28 13.01 -5.96
CA THR A 100 17.02 14.24 -6.27
C THR A 100 16.93 14.56 -7.77
N THR A 101 16.99 13.53 -8.60
CA THR A 101 17.07 13.67 -10.06
C THR A 101 15.75 13.36 -10.77
N GLY A 102 14.80 12.71 -10.10
CA GLY A 102 13.59 12.18 -10.70
C GLY A 102 13.84 10.97 -11.63
N LYS A 103 15.08 10.43 -11.66
CA LYS A 103 15.41 9.29 -12.52
C LYS A 103 14.66 8.05 -12.07
N VAL A 104 13.91 7.45 -13.00
CA VAL A 104 13.17 6.20 -12.82
C VAL A 104 13.99 5.04 -13.38
N GLU A 105 14.13 3.98 -12.61
CA GLU A 105 14.75 2.71 -13.01
C GLU A 105 13.76 1.57 -12.78
N ARG A 106 13.46 0.80 -13.82
CA ARG A 106 12.71 -0.45 -13.68
C ARG A 106 13.67 -1.51 -13.14
N LEU A 107 13.32 -2.10 -12.00
CA LEU A 107 14.12 -3.16 -11.38
C LEU A 107 13.79 -4.52 -12.01
N PHE A 108 12.51 -4.88 -12.04
CA PHE A 108 12.02 -6.12 -12.64
C PHE A 108 10.50 -6.07 -12.86
N ASP A 109 10.02 -6.92 -13.75
CA ASP A 109 8.59 -7.15 -14.07
C ASP A 109 8.22 -8.65 -14.14
N THR A 110 9.19 -9.53 -13.84
CA THR A 110 9.00 -10.98 -13.82
C THR A 110 9.69 -11.62 -12.60
N ILE A 111 9.11 -12.71 -12.10
CA ILE A 111 9.61 -13.52 -10.98
C ILE A 111 9.46 -14.98 -11.38
N ASP A 112 10.56 -15.74 -11.35
CA ASP A 112 10.57 -17.17 -11.71
C ASP A 112 9.88 -17.48 -13.06
N GLY A 113 9.98 -16.57 -14.03
CA GLY A 113 9.38 -16.68 -15.36
C GLY A 113 7.91 -16.26 -15.45
N HIS A 114 7.30 -15.83 -14.36
CA HIS A 114 5.93 -15.31 -14.30
C HIS A 114 5.94 -13.78 -14.28
N ALA A 115 5.12 -13.15 -15.11
CA ALA A 115 4.97 -11.69 -15.13
C ALA A 115 4.18 -11.20 -13.92
N LEU A 116 4.65 -10.11 -13.32
CA LEU A 116 3.87 -9.35 -12.35
C LEU A 116 2.61 -8.77 -13.02
N ARG A 117 1.50 -8.80 -12.31
CA ARG A 117 0.19 -8.33 -12.79
C ARG A 117 -0.13 -6.96 -12.25
N GLY A 118 -0.18 -6.82 -10.94
CA GLY A 118 -0.52 -5.57 -10.29
C GLY A 118 0.18 -5.40 -8.95
N PRO A 119 1.52 -5.22 -8.90
CA PRO A 119 2.20 -4.82 -7.68
C PRO A 119 1.47 -3.67 -7.01
N ASN A 120 1.18 -3.81 -5.72
CA ASN A 120 0.23 -2.94 -5.04
C ASN A 120 0.88 -2.15 -3.93
N ASP A 121 1.29 -2.79 -2.84
CA ASP A 121 1.90 -2.12 -1.70
C ASP A 121 3.21 -2.81 -1.27
N LEU A 122 4.08 -2.11 -0.53
CA LEU A 122 5.39 -2.62 -0.10
C LEU A 122 5.86 -2.06 1.25
N VAL A 123 6.65 -2.88 1.95
CA VAL A 123 7.28 -2.50 3.23
C VAL A 123 8.68 -3.08 3.35
N PHE A 124 9.64 -2.24 3.73
CA PHE A 124 11.01 -2.66 3.98
C PHE A 124 11.17 -3.29 5.38
N ASP A 125 11.95 -4.36 5.44
CA ASP A 125 12.43 -4.95 6.68
C ASP A 125 13.71 -4.27 7.18
N ARG A 126 14.16 -4.63 8.39
CA ARG A 126 15.37 -4.08 9.00
C ARG A 126 16.68 -4.51 8.34
N ASN A 127 16.62 -5.51 7.45
CA ASN A 127 17.79 -6.05 6.75
C ASN A 127 18.01 -5.32 5.41
N GLY A 128 17.10 -4.41 5.03
CA GLY A 128 17.13 -3.67 3.77
C GLY A 128 16.45 -4.40 2.61
N GLY A 129 15.82 -5.55 2.87
CA GLY A 129 14.94 -6.21 1.90
C GLY A 129 13.53 -5.67 2.05
N PHE A 130 12.64 -5.99 1.11
CA PHE A 130 11.25 -5.56 1.22
C PHE A 130 10.27 -6.64 0.81
N TYR A 131 9.14 -6.64 1.50
CA TYR A 131 7.96 -7.39 1.12
C TYR A 131 7.11 -6.51 0.22
N PHE A 132 6.44 -7.12 -0.76
CA PHE A 132 5.42 -6.43 -1.53
C PHE A 132 4.33 -7.41 -1.95
N THR A 133 3.18 -6.86 -2.30
CA THR A 133 2.03 -7.61 -2.79
C THR A 133 1.88 -7.44 -4.29
N ASP A 134 1.50 -8.51 -4.98
CA ASP A 134 0.86 -8.43 -6.28
C ASP A 134 -0.64 -8.64 -6.09
N HIS A 135 -1.44 -7.66 -6.46
CA HIS A 135 -2.90 -7.65 -6.33
C HIS A 135 -3.62 -8.46 -7.41
N GLY A 136 -2.88 -8.95 -8.40
CA GLY A 136 -3.43 -9.46 -9.63
C GLY A 136 -4.01 -8.33 -10.50
N LYS A 137 -4.75 -8.73 -11.54
CA LYS A 137 -5.50 -7.81 -12.40
C LYS A 137 -6.93 -8.31 -12.59
N SER A 138 -7.88 -7.38 -12.59
CA SER A 138 -9.28 -7.69 -12.89
C SER A 138 -9.57 -7.51 -14.35
N HIS A 139 -10.20 -8.50 -14.96
CA HIS A 139 -10.77 -8.43 -16.29
C HIS A 139 -12.29 -8.53 -16.19
N HIS A 140 -12.98 -8.34 -17.32
CA HIS A 140 -14.44 -8.30 -17.37
C HIS A 140 -15.14 -9.55 -16.78
N ARG A 141 -14.51 -10.73 -16.83
CA ARG A 141 -15.13 -12.00 -16.38
C ARG A 141 -14.26 -12.86 -15.46
N HIS A 142 -13.03 -12.46 -15.22
CA HIS A 142 -12.09 -13.21 -14.38
C HIS A 142 -11.07 -12.26 -13.77
N ARG A 143 -10.30 -12.78 -12.83
CA ARG A 143 -9.26 -12.05 -12.14
C ARG A 143 -8.03 -12.93 -12.00
N ASP A 144 -6.86 -12.36 -12.17
CA ASP A 144 -5.62 -13.04 -11.81
C ASP A 144 -5.52 -13.14 -10.28
N TYR A 145 -5.09 -14.31 -9.80
CA TYR A 145 -4.68 -14.42 -8.40
C TYR A 145 -3.38 -13.63 -8.18
N GLY A 146 -3.23 -13.16 -6.94
CA GLY A 146 -2.07 -12.43 -6.48
C GLY A 146 -1.29 -13.18 -5.40
N GLY A 147 -0.22 -12.55 -4.94
CA GLY A 147 0.67 -13.11 -3.93
C GLY A 147 1.44 -12.09 -3.10
N LEU A 148 2.16 -12.64 -2.12
CA LEU A 148 3.14 -11.96 -1.29
C LEU A 148 4.53 -12.40 -1.73
N PHE A 149 5.41 -11.43 -1.93
CA PHE A 149 6.76 -11.61 -2.47
C PHE A 149 7.79 -10.91 -1.59
N TYR A 150 9.06 -11.28 -1.75
CA TYR A 150 10.16 -10.62 -1.06
C TYR A 150 11.33 -10.37 -2.00
N VAL A 151 11.95 -9.20 -1.86
CA VAL A 151 13.19 -8.83 -2.53
C VAL A 151 14.32 -8.83 -1.50
N THR A 152 15.30 -9.70 -1.71
CA THR A 152 16.53 -9.72 -0.93
C THR A 152 17.35 -8.46 -1.24
N PRO A 153 17.99 -7.80 -0.25
CA PRO A 153 18.78 -6.60 -0.51
C PRO A 153 19.80 -6.82 -1.62
N GLY A 154 19.80 -5.95 -2.63
CA GLY A 154 20.71 -6.01 -3.78
C GLY A 154 20.42 -7.12 -4.79
N ALA A 155 19.35 -7.89 -4.64
CA ALA A 155 18.93 -8.89 -5.62
C ALA A 155 18.31 -8.23 -6.86
N ALA A 156 18.48 -8.87 -8.02
CA ALA A 156 17.92 -8.42 -9.29
C ALA A 156 16.45 -8.82 -9.50
N SER A 157 15.92 -9.73 -8.67
CA SER A 157 14.51 -10.12 -8.67
C SER A 157 14.01 -10.41 -7.25
N ALA A 158 12.71 -10.60 -7.14
CA ALA A 158 12.07 -11.14 -5.94
C ALA A 158 12.00 -12.67 -5.98
N HIS A 159 11.50 -13.25 -4.90
CA HIS A 159 10.98 -14.62 -4.84
C HIS A 159 9.57 -14.64 -4.22
N GLU A 160 8.76 -15.61 -4.63
CA GLU A 160 7.40 -15.81 -4.11
C GLU A 160 7.43 -16.40 -2.69
N LEU A 161 6.66 -15.80 -1.77
CA LEU A 161 6.46 -16.35 -0.42
C LEU A 161 5.15 -17.12 -0.32
N SER A 162 4.07 -16.56 -0.87
CA SER A 162 2.76 -17.19 -0.84
C SER A 162 1.87 -16.60 -1.92
N HIS A 163 1.20 -17.46 -2.70
CA HIS A 163 0.32 -17.06 -3.80
C HIS A 163 -1.06 -17.71 -3.70
N GLY A 164 -1.98 -17.30 -4.57
CA GLY A 164 -3.34 -17.85 -4.65
C GLY A 164 -4.37 -17.03 -3.86
N TYR A 165 -4.08 -15.76 -3.62
CA TYR A 165 -4.98 -14.82 -2.97
C TYR A 165 -5.80 -14.05 -4.00
N THR A 166 -7.01 -13.63 -3.65
CA THR A 166 -7.93 -12.99 -4.59
C THR A 166 -7.45 -11.60 -4.98
N SER A 167 -6.96 -10.83 -4.00
CA SER A 167 -6.54 -9.44 -4.21
C SER A 167 -5.67 -8.90 -3.06
N PRO A 168 -4.44 -9.42 -2.88
CA PRO A 168 -3.47 -8.84 -1.95
C PRO A 168 -3.31 -7.34 -2.17
N ASN A 169 -3.32 -6.57 -1.09
CA ASN A 169 -3.24 -5.12 -1.16
C ASN A 169 -2.24 -4.63 -0.12
N GLY A 170 -2.67 -3.93 0.94
CA GLY A 170 -1.77 -3.44 1.97
C GLY A 170 -0.87 -4.50 2.60
N VAL A 171 0.38 -4.16 2.84
CA VAL A 171 1.35 -5.04 3.53
C VAL A 171 2.16 -4.27 4.58
N GLY A 172 2.30 -4.87 5.77
CA GLY A 172 3.00 -4.24 6.89
C GLY A 172 3.66 -5.26 7.81
N LEU A 173 4.62 -4.80 8.61
CA LEU A 173 5.33 -5.64 9.59
C LEU A 173 4.89 -5.29 11.02
N SER A 174 4.79 -6.31 11.87
CA SER A 174 4.64 -6.09 13.32
C SER A 174 5.83 -5.29 13.88
N PRO A 175 5.68 -4.60 15.03
CA PRO A 175 6.77 -3.81 15.63
C PRO A 175 8.05 -4.61 15.88
N ASP A 176 7.93 -5.89 16.22
CA ASP A 176 9.07 -6.79 16.42
C ASP A 176 9.61 -7.43 15.13
N GLY A 177 8.95 -7.21 14.00
CA GLY A 177 9.29 -7.73 12.67
C GLY A 177 9.02 -9.23 12.49
N LYS A 178 8.30 -9.87 13.42
CA LYS A 178 8.05 -11.33 13.39
C LYS A 178 6.76 -11.73 12.69
N THR A 179 5.90 -10.77 12.34
CA THR A 179 4.66 -11.03 11.61
C THR A 179 4.54 -10.08 10.43
N ILE A 180 4.19 -10.62 9.27
CA ILE A 180 3.73 -9.84 8.11
C ILE A 180 2.20 -9.81 8.15
N TYR A 181 1.62 -8.63 8.06
CA TYR A 181 0.19 -8.43 7.84
C TYR A 181 -0.07 -8.14 6.37
N MET A 182 -1.12 -8.73 5.81
CA MET A 182 -1.52 -8.50 4.43
C MET A 182 -3.04 -8.37 4.34
N ALA A 183 -3.51 -7.25 3.79
CA ALA A 183 -4.92 -7.07 3.45
C ALA A 183 -5.25 -7.78 2.14
N ASP A 184 -6.45 -8.36 2.05
CA ASP A 184 -7.07 -8.76 0.79
C ASP A 184 -8.33 -7.93 0.55
N THR A 185 -8.36 -7.22 -0.58
CA THR A 185 -9.39 -6.23 -0.89
C THR A 185 -10.76 -6.82 -1.08
N MET A 186 -10.90 -7.76 -2.01
CA MET A 186 -12.18 -8.38 -2.37
C MET A 186 -12.74 -9.25 -1.24
N GLU A 187 -11.86 -9.84 -0.42
CA GLU A 187 -12.29 -10.65 0.72
C GLU A 187 -12.59 -9.83 1.98
N GLY A 188 -12.17 -8.56 2.04
CA GLY A 188 -12.29 -7.72 3.23
C GLY A 188 -11.63 -8.36 4.46
N ARG A 189 -10.46 -8.99 4.24
CA ARG A 189 -9.82 -9.90 5.19
C ARG A 189 -8.38 -9.49 5.44
N LEU A 190 -7.96 -9.54 6.71
CA LEU A 190 -6.57 -9.39 7.11
C LEU A 190 -5.94 -10.77 7.34
N TYR A 191 -4.82 -10.99 6.69
CA TYR A 191 -3.95 -12.15 6.86
C TYR A 191 -2.74 -11.82 7.73
N ALA A 192 -2.23 -12.82 8.44
CA ALA A 192 -0.95 -12.74 9.13
C ALA A 192 -0.06 -13.96 8.80
N PHE A 193 1.22 -13.71 8.61
CA PHE A 193 2.25 -14.71 8.32
C PHE A 193 3.37 -14.62 9.35
N ASP A 194 3.79 -15.77 9.89
CA ASP A 194 4.92 -15.81 10.82
C ASP A 194 6.24 -15.74 10.05
N VAL A 195 7.11 -14.81 10.42
CA VAL A 195 8.42 -14.62 9.80
C VAL A 195 9.42 -15.56 10.46
N ALA A 196 9.96 -16.49 9.69
CA ALA A 196 11.01 -17.42 10.13
C ALA A 196 12.42 -16.84 9.96
N GLY A 197 12.57 -15.85 9.06
CA GLY A 197 13.80 -15.15 8.76
C GLY A 197 13.58 -14.15 7.61
N PRO A 198 14.62 -13.39 7.20
CA PRO A 198 14.51 -12.47 6.08
C PRO A 198 14.01 -13.20 4.82
N GLY A 199 12.87 -12.77 4.28
CA GLY A 199 12.25 -13.39 3.12
C GLY A 199 11.80 -14.83 3.32
N GLN A 200 11.54 -15.26 4.56
CA GLN A 200 11.10 -16.61 4.89
C GLN A 200 9.90 -16.58 5.82
N ILE A 201 8.86 -17.32 5.47
CA ILE A 201 7.64 -17.48 6.28
C ILE A 201 7.51 -18.92 6.81
N ALA A 202 7.02 -19.07 8.03
CA ALA A 202 6.66 -20.36 8.58
C ALA A 202 5.20 -20.69 8.19
N PRO A 203 4.95 -21.84 7.54
CA PRO A 203 3.58 -22.19 7.16
C PRO A 203 2.74 -22.56 8.39
N VAL A 204 1.52 -22.01 8.46
CA VAL A 204 0.55 -22.37 9.51
C VAL A 204 0.00 -23.79 9.32
N SER A 205 -0.10 -24.27 8.07
CA SER A 205 -0.52 -25.63 7.73
C SER A 205 0.00 -26.07 6.35
N PRO A 206 -0.11 -27.36 5.97
CA PRO A 206 0.22 -27.82 4.62
C PRO A 206 -0.60 -27.17 3.49
N PHE A 207 -1.74 -26.56 3.81
CA PHE A 207 -2.64 -25.96 2.81
C PHE A 207 -2.58 -24.43 2.79
N ARG A 208 -2.01 -23.81 3.83
CA ARG A 208 -2.04 -22.35 3.98
C ARG A 208 -0.87 -21.84 4.79
N ALA A 209 -0.18 -20.86 4.25
CA ALA A 209 0.91 -20.18 4.93
C ALA A 209 0.42 -19.13 5.94
N ALA A 210 -0.74 -18.50 5.69
CA ALA A 210 -1.30 -17.44 6.54
C ALA A 210 -2.36 -17.92 7.52
N ARG A 211 -2.45 -17.26 8.68
CA ARG A 211 -3.65 -17.23 9.52
C ARG A 211 -4.57 -16.09 9.10
N VAL A 212 -5.87 -16.26 9.29
CA VAL A 212 -6.85 -15.17 9.16
C VAL A 212 -6.90 -14.45 10.51
N VAL A 213 -6.58 -13.16 10.52
CA VAL A 213 -6.71 -12.33 11.72
C VAL A 213 -8.18 -11.96 11.92
N GLY A 214 -8.82 -11.46 10.87
CA GLY A 214 -10.20 -11.01 10.95
C GLY A 214 -10.74 -10.52 9.61
N ARG A 215 -12.03 -10.21 9.63
CA ARG A 215 -12.78 -9.55 8.56
C ARG A 215 -13.74 -8.54 9.18
N VAL A 216 -14.27 -7.64 8.36
CA VAL A 216 -15.39 -6.77 8.76
C VAL A 216 -16.69 -7.39 8.22
N ASP A 217 -17.74 -7.47 9.05
CA ASP A 217 -19.00 -8.14 8.68
C ASP A 217 -19.88 -7.30 7.73
N GLN A 218 -19.64 -6.00 7.64
CA GLN A 218 -20.23 -5.13 6.62
C GLN A 218 -19.49 -5.29 5.30
N TRP A 219 -20.18 -5.07 4.17
CA TRP A 219 -19.53 -5.07 2.86
C TRP A 219 -18.46 -3.96 2.80
N THR A 220 -17.22 -4.37 3.03
CA THR A 220 -16.06 -3.52 3.24
C THR A 220 -14.93 -4.13 2.43
N LEU A 221 -14.29 -3.32 1.59
CA LEU A 221 -13.09 -3.73 0.88
C LEU A 221 -11.89 -3.15 1.62
N PHE A 222 -10.90 -3.99 1.90
CA PHE A 222 -9.65 -3.52 2.51
C PHE A 222 -8.70 -2.99 1.45
N ASP A 223 -7.99 -1.92 1.77
CA ASP A 223 -7.00 -1.35 0.88
C ASP A 223 -5.61 -1.44 1.53
N SER A 224 -4.78 -0.41 1.40
CA SER A 224 -3.48 -0.35 2.05
C SER A 224 -3.58 -0.26 3.58
N LEU A 225 -2.47 -0.52 4.28
CA LEU A 225 -2.45 -0.56 5.74
C LEU A 225 -1.18 0.05 6.34
N ALA A 226 -1.28 0.49 7.58
CA ALA A 226 -0.15 0.78 8.45
C ALA A 226 -0.32 0.05 9.80
N VAL A 227 0.76 -0.02 10.56
CA VAL A 227 0.78 -0.65 11.88
C VAL A 227 0.98 0.43 12.94
N GLU A 228 0.23 0.34 14.04
CA GLU A 228 0.40 1.19 15.22
C GLU A 228 1.55 0.70 16.09
N ALA A 229 2.10 1.55 16.94
CA ALA A 229 3.24 1.17 17.79
C ALA A 229 2.92 0.01 18.76
N ASP A 230 1.64 -0.18 19.10
CA ASP A 230 1.15 -1.31 19.93
C ASP A 230 0.88 -2.60 19.13
N GLY A 231 1.07 -2.57 17.81
CA GLY A 231 0.84 -3.70 16.91
C GLY A 231 -0.57 -3.76 16.29
N THR A 232 -1.50 -2.89 16.70
CA THR A 232 -2.81 -2.75 16.04
C THR A 232 -2.63 -2.42 14.56
N VAL A 233 -3.40 -3.05 13.68
CA VAL A 233 -3.31 -2.82 12.23
C VAL A 233 -4.39 -1.83 11.82
N ALA A 234 -3.97 -0.69 11.25
CA ALA A 234 -4.84 0.34 10.72
C ALA A 234 -4.97 0.15 9.20
N ILE A 235 -6.14 -0.29 8.75
CA ILE A 235 -6.40 -0.72 7.37
C ILE A 235 -7.35 0.29 6.73
N ALA A 236 -6.96 0.88 5.61
CA ALA A 236 -7.85 1.74 4.86
C ALA A 236 -8.99 0.93 4.24
N THR A 237 -10.19 1.52 4.17
CA THR A 237 -11.38 0.82 3.71
C THR A 237 -12.17 1.57 2.64
N LEU A 238 -12.51 0.85 1.58
CA LEU A 238 -13.41 1.32 0.53
C LEU A 238 -14.85 0.86 0.81
N ILE A 239 -15.82 1.59 0.25
CA ILE A 239 -17.28 1.37 0.37
C ILE A 239 -17.83 1.65 1.78
N ASN A 240 -17.15 1.15 2.80
CA ASN A 240 -17.31 1.54 4.20
C ASN A 240 -16.18 2.53 4.54
N PRO A 241 -16.37 3.84 4.31
CA PRO A 241 -15.27 4.80 4.22
C PRO A 241 -14.60 5.05 5.56
N GLY A 242 -13.32 4.71 5.66
CA GLY A 242 -12.54 5.01 6.85
C GLY A 242 -11.25 4.20 6.98
N ILE A 243 -10.81 4.10 8.23
CA ILE A 243 -9.69 3.27 8.66
C ILE A 243 -10.20 2.27 9.70
N SER A 244 -10.18 0.99 9.34
CA SER A 244 -10.46 -0.11 10.27
C SER A 244 -9.23 -0.40 11.13
N ARG A 245 -9.33 -0.21 12.43
CA ARG A 245 -8.29 -0.59 13.40
C ARG A 245 -8.60 -2.00 13.88
N MET A 246 -7.76 -2.96 13.54
CA MET A 246 -7.93 -4.37 13.86
C MET A 246 -6.86 -4.82 14.86
N ASN A 247 -7.29 -5.38 15.98
CA ASN A 247 -6.40 -6.03 16.93
C ASN A 247 -5.91 -7.35 16.31
N PRO A 248 -4.59 -7.55 16.13
CA PRO A 248 -4.04 -8.71 15.42
C PRO A 248 -4.17 -10.04 16.15
N GLU A 249 -4.42 -10.01 17.47
CA GLU A 249 -4.53 -11.21 18.30
C GLU A 249 -5.97 -11.74 18.35
N THR A 250 -6.94 -10.82 18.39
CA THR A 250 -8.36 -11.14 18.62
C THR A 250 -9.23 -10.97 17.37
N GLY A 251 -8.77 -10.24 16.36
CA GLY A 251 -9.56 -9.84 15.20
C GLY A 251 -10.64 -8.79 15.50
N ALA A 252 -10.75 -8.33 16.75
CA ALA A 252 -11.66 -7.26 17.13
C ALA A 252 -11.28 -5.97 16.39
N HIS A 253 -12.29 -5.22 15.93
CA HIS A 253 -12.05 -4.02 15.14
C HIS A 253 -12.98 -2.86 15.47
N THR A 254 -12.51 -1.66 15.16
CA THR A 254 -13.28 -0.40 15.19
C THR A 254 -13.03 0.39 13.92
N LEU A 255 -13.94 1.31 13.58
CA LEU A 255 -13.81 2.18 12.40
C LEU A 255 -13.55 3.62 12.82
N VAL A 256 -12.52 4.24 12.26
CA VAL A 256 -12.35 5.69 12.24
C VAL A 256 -12.87 6.20 10.89
N PRO A 257 -14.05 6.86 10.85
CA PRO A 257 -14.69 7.20 9.59
C PRO A 257 -13.99 8.35 8.87
N THR A 258 -14.07 8.32 7.54
CA THR A 258 -13.69 9.41 6.64
C THR A 258 -14.90 9.79 5.78
N ASP A 259 -14.75 10.83 4.94
CA ASP A 259 -15.79 11.33 4.04
C ASP A 259 -15.57 10.94 2.57
N ASP A 260 -14.66 10.00 2.28
CA ASP A 260 -14.33 9.54 0.93
C ASP A 260 -14.65 8.06 0.76
N LEU A 261 -15.46 7.73 -0.25
CA LEU A 261 -15.87 6.36 -0.59
C LEU A 261 -14.69 5.40 -0.74
N MET A 262 -13.53 5.92 -1.17
CA MET A 262 -12.29 5.22 -1.39
C MET A 262 -11.19 5.86 -0.54
N THR A 263 -11.24 5.57 0.77
CA THR A 263 -10.09 5.76 1.63
C THR A 263 -9.14 4.61 1.37
N THR A 264 -7.95 4.93 0.84
CA THR A 264 -7.09 3.95 0.18
C THR A 264 -5.83 3.64 0.97
N ASN A 265 -5.29 4.61 1.72
CA ASN A 265 -4.04 4.43 2.43
C ASN A 265 -3.94 5.29 3.68
N ILE A 266 -3.03 4.91 4.57
CA ILE A 266 -2.69 5.61 5.80
C ILE A 266 -1.19 5.48 6.08
N ALA A 267 -0.55 6.59 6.43
CA ALA A 267 0.82 6.61 6.92
C ALA A 267 0.96 7.49 8.15
N PHE A 268 1.85 7.11 9.07
CA PHE A 268 2.07 7.83 10.31
C PHE A 268 3.33 8.68 10.27
N GLY A 269 3.26 9.86 10.89
CA GLY A 269 4.39 10.75 11.04
C GLY A 269 4.19 11.77 12.16
N GLY A 270 4.90 12.90 12.05
CA GLY A 270 5.00 13.88 13.12
C GLY A 270 5.93 13.42 14.24
N ALA A 271 6.37 14.37 15.07
CA ALA A 271 7.40 14.13 16.08
C ALA A 271 7.01 13.04 17.11
N ASP A 272 5.72 12.83 17.35
CA ASP A 272 5.18 11.83 18.26
C ASP A 272 4.48 10.65 17.55
N MET A 273 4.66 10.53 16.24
CA MET A 273 4.03 9.51 15.37
C MET A 273 2.50 9.46 15.41
N CYS A 274 1.85 10.48 15.97
CA CYS A 274 0.39 10.53 16.10
C CYS A 274 -0.27 11.41 15.02
N ASP A 275 0.45 11.77 13.95
CA ASP A 275 -0.16 12.37 12.76
C ASP A 275 -0.44 11.26 11.74
N ALA A 276 -1.71 11.04 11.41
CA ALA A 276 -2.13 10.12 10.35
C ALA A 276 -2.37 10.90 9.06
N TYR A 277 -1.61 10.57 8.02
CA TYR A 277 -1.75 11.06 6.66
C TYR A 277 -2.54 10.04 5.86
N ILE A 278 -3.62 10.46 5.22
CA ILE A 278 -4.62 9.56 4.62
C ILE A 278 -4.88 9.98 3.19
N THR A 279 -4.82 9.04 2.26
CA THR A 279 -5.22 9.26 0.87
C THR A 279 -6.72 8.97 0.72
N LEU A 280 -7.41 9.95 0.12
CA LEU A 280 -8.85 9.93 -0.14
C LEU A 280 -9.02 9.98 -1.66
N SER A 281 -8.99 8.81 -2.30
CA SER A 281 -8.61 8.74 -3.72
C SER A 281 -9.74 9.03 -4.67
N SER A 282 -10.99 8.70 -4.31
CA SER A 282 -12.13 8.94 -5.20
C SER A 282 -12.42 10.42 -5.38
N THR A 283 -12.11 11.25 -4.37
CA THR A 283 -12.21 12.72 -4.46
C THR A 283 -10.86 13.41 -4.75
N GLY A 284 -9.77 12.64 -4.87
CA GLY A 284 -8.46 13.18 -5.21
C GLY A 284 -7.86 14.09 -4.14
N ARG A 285 -7.90 13.67 -2.87
CA ARG A 285 -7.41 14.46 -1.73
C ARG A 285 -6.32 13.72 -0.94
N LEU A 286 -5.38 14.50 -0.42
CA LEU A 286 -4.50 14.10 0.68
C LEU A 286 -5.00 14.79 1.94
N ALA A 287 -5.23 14.03 3.00
CA ALA A 287 -5.70 14.53 4.28
C ALA A 287 -4.73 14.19 5.41
N LYS A 288 -4.86 14.91 6.51
CA LYS A 288 -4.17 14.66 7.78
C LYS A 288 -5.17 14.70 8.92
N MET A 289 -4.97 13.87 9.93
CA MET A 289 -5.66 14.00 11.20
C MET A 289 -4.75 13.65 12.36
N ARG A 290 -5.06 14.17 13.55
CA ARG A 290 -4.47 13.66 14.79
C ARG A 290 -5.05 12.30 15.12
N TRP A 291 -4.16 11.33 15.19
CA TRP A 291 -4.40 9.99 15.71
C TRP A 291 -4.27 10.01 17.24
N ASP A 292 -5.05 9.18 17.91
CA ASP A 292 -5.06 9.09 19.38
C ASP A 292 -3.94 8.20 19.94
N ARG A 293 -3.19 7.51 19.06
CA ARG A 293 -2.08 6.63 19.40
C ARG A 293 -0.94 6.82 18.39
N PRO A 294 0.31 6.52 18.78
CA PRO A 294 1.42 6.59 17.86
C PRO A 294 1.36 5.45 16.84
N GLY A 295 1.60 5.79 15.58
CA GLY A 295 1.98 4.84 14.55
C GLY A 295 3.31 4.18 14.82
N LEU A 296 3.53 3.01 14.20
CA LEU A 296 4.85 2.40 14.16
C LEU A 296 5.75 3.21 13.22
N ARG A 297 6.90 3.66 13.74
CA ARG A 297 7.96 4.23 12.89
C ARG A 297 8.54 3.12 12.01
N LEU A 298 8.56 3.35 10.69
CA LEU A 298 9.08 2.39 9.73
C LEU A 298 10.61 2.28 9.83
N ASN A 299 11.18 1.17 9.34
CA ASN A 299 12.63 0.95 9.35
C ASN A 299 13.39 2.02 8.55
N TYR A 300 12.75 2.53 7.49
CA TYR A 300 13.25 3.63 6.68
C TYR A 300 12.13 4.65 6.56
N GLN A 301 12.35 5.80 7.19
CA GLN A 301 11.50 6.97 7.14
C GLN A 301 12.42 8.16 6.84
N GLY A 302 11.94 9.10 6.03
CA GLY A 302 12.74 10.23 5.56
C GLY A 302 12.73 11.42 6.50
#